data_AF-A0A8D8E213-F1
#
_entry.id   AF-A0A8D8E213-F1
#
_cell.length_a   1.000
_cell.length_b   1.000
_cell.length_c   1.000
_cell.angle_alpha   90.00
_cell.angle_beta   90.00
_cell.angle_gamma   90.00
#
_symmetry.space_group_name_H-M   'P 1'
#
loop_
_entity.id
_entity.type
_entity.pdbx_description
1 polymer ?
#
loop_
_entity_poly.entity_id
_entity_poly.type
_entity_poly.pdbx_seq_one_letter_code
_entity_poly.pdbx_strand_id
1 'polypeptide(L)'
;FSNSDNVRSIPCVLDGLKPGQRKVMFTCFKRNDKREVKVAQLAGSVAEMSAYHHGEQSLCSTIVNLAQNFVGSNNINLLYPGGQFGTRLSGGKDSASPRYIFTMMSALTRLIFHPLDDPLLEYQYDD
;
A
#
# COMPACT_ATOMS: atom_id res chain seq x y z
N PHE A 1 -18.32 -15.83 -4.49
CA PHE A 1 -18.10 -15.03 -3.26
C PHE A 1 -17.01 -15.63 -2.39
N SER A 2 -17.18 -16.84 -1.84
CA SER A 2 -16.23 -17.42 -0.87
C SER A 2 -14.78 -17.53 -1.40
N ASN A 3 -14.59 -17.99 -2.64
CA ASN A 3 -13.24 -18.03 -3.23
C ASN A 3 -12.63 -16.64 -3.41
N SER A 4 -13.39 -15.67 -3.90
CA SER A 4 -12.96 -14.27 -4.03
C SER A 4 -12.59 -13.65 -2.69
N ASP A 5 -13.27 -14.07 -1.62
CA ASP A 5 -12.95 -13.64 -0.26
C ASP A 5 -11.59 -14.17 0.21
N ASN A 6 -11.30 -15.44 -0.06
CA ASN A 6 -9.98 -16.01 0.20
C ASN A 6 -8.89 -15.24 -0.57
N VAL A 7 -9.10 -15.00 -1.86
CA VAL A 7 -8.13 -14.30 -2.73
C VAL A 7 -7.79 -12.91 -2.23
N ARG A 8 -8.78 -12.13 -1.77
CA ARG A 8 -8.54 -10.76 -1.28
C ARG A 8 -8.04 -10.70 0.16
N SER A 9 -8.27 -11.74 0.96
CA SER A 9 -8.02 -11.74 2.40
C SER A 9 -6.74 -12.46 2.82
N ILE A 10 -6.30 -13.49 2.06
CA ILE A 10 -5.12 -14.30 2.35
C ILE A 10 -3.95 -13.82 1.46
N PRO A 11 -2.78 -13.51 2.02
CA PRO A 11 -1.63 -13.03 1.24
C PRO A 11 -0.97 -14.14 0.42
N CYS A 12 -0.21 -13.74 -0.61
CA CYS A 12 0.66 -14.65 -1.34
C CYS A 12 1.93 -14.96 -0.53
N VAL A 13 2.43 -16.19 -0.63
CA VAL A 13 3.66 -16.62 0.06
C VAL A 13 4.92 -15.94 -0.45
N LEU A 14 4.95 -15.52 -1.72
CA LEU A 14 6.16 -14.99 -2.37
C LEU A 14 6.48 -13.55 -1.95
N ASP A 15 5.46 -12.71 -1.81
CA ASP A 15 5.63 -11.28 -1.48
C ASP A 15 5.01 -10.89 -0.13
N GLY A 16 4.21 -11.77 0.49
CA GLY A 16 3.51 -11.49 1.73
C GLY A 16 2.34 -10.51 1.57
N LEU A 17 1.94 -10.16 0.34
CA LEU A 17 0.94 -9.13 0.06
C LEU A 17 -0.41 -9.72 -0.40
N LYS A 18 -1.48 -9.05 0.01
CA LYS A 18 -2.83 -9.23 -0.53
C LYS A 18 -2.98 -8.44 -1.85
N PRO A 19 -3.95 -8.76 -2.72
CA PRO A 19 -4.16 -8.03 -3.98
C PRO A 19 -4.26 -6.51 -3.83
N GLY A 20 -4.99 -6.01 -2.83
CA GLY A 20 -5.10 -4.56 -2.59
C GLY A 20 -3.75 -3.91 -2.22
N GLN A 21 -2.94 -4.58 -1.39
CA GLN A 21 -1.60 -4.10 -1.04
C GLN A 21 -0.66 -4.13 -2.26
N ARG A 22 -0.74 -5.19 -3.07
CA ARG A 22 0.06 -5.31 -4.30
C ARG A 22 -0.29 -4.23 -5.31
N LYS A 23 -1.59 -3.92 -5.48
CA LYS A 23 -2.06 -2.80 -6.31
C LYS A 23 -1.52 -1.45 -5.83
N VAL A 24 -1.50 -1.20 -4.51
CA VAL A 24 -0.84 0.00 -3.92
C VAL A 24 0.65 0.05 -4.29
N MET A 25 1.40 -1.03 -4.06
CA MET A 25 2.83 -1.07 -4.35
C MET A 25 3.13 -0.89 -5.85
N PHE A 26 2.36 -1.56 -6.72
CA PHE A 26 2.46 -1.39 -8.16
C PHE A 26 2.28 0.07 -8.60
N THR A 27 1.27 0.76 -8.07
CA THR A 27 1.05 2.17 -8.37
C THR A 27 2.20 3.04 -7.87
N CYS A 28 2.72 2.80 -6.66
CA CYS A 28 3.90 3.51 -6.16
C CYS A 28 5.14 3.30 -7.04
N PHE A 29 5.35 2.07 -7.53
CA PHE A 29 6.42 1.74 -8.45
C PHE A 29 6.30 2.46 -9.79
N LYS A 30 5.09 2.51 -10.36
CA LYS A 30 4.80 3.14 -11.64
C LYS A 30 4.88 4.68 -11.57
N ARG A 31 4.41 5.28 -10.48
CA ARG A 31 4.48 6.73 -10.26
C ARG A 31 5.88 7.21 -9.90
N ASN A 32 6.64 6.40 -9.15
CA ASN A 32 8.01 6.69 -8.71
C ASN A 32 8.15 8.09 -8.09
N ASP A 33 7.16 8.49 -7.29
CA ASP A 33 7.08 9.82 -6.68
C ASP A 33 8.34 10.11 -5.85
N LYS A 34 8.97 11.27 -6.09
CA LYS A 34 10.18 11.73 -5.37
C LYS A 34 9.88 12.64 -4.17
N ARG A 35 8.60 12.97 -4.00
CA ARG A 35 8.08 13.80 -2.92
C ARG A 35 6.86 13.13 -2.34
N GLU A 36 6.55 13.47 -1.11
CA GLU A 36 5.39 12.91 -0.42
C GLU A 36 4.08 13.30 -1.12
N VAL A 37 3.15 12.34 -1.18
CA VAL A 37 1.82 12.48 -1.76
C VAL A 37 0.78 12.24 -0.69
N LYS A 38 -0.34 12.97 -0.72
CA LYS A 38 -1.45 12.73 0.23
C LYS A 38 -1.99 11.31 0.09
N VAL A 39 -2.27 10.64 1.20
CA VAL A 39 -2.81 9.26 1.17
C VAL A 39 -4.12 9.18 0.38
N ALA A 40 -5.02 10.16 0.55
CA ALA A 40 -6.26 10.22 -0.23
C ALA A 40 -6.01 10.34 -1.74
N GLN A 41 -5.00 11.12 -2.16
CA GLN A 41 -4.65 11.28 -3.57
C GLN A 41 -4.00 10.00 -4.12
N LEU A 42 -3.12 9.37 -3.35
CA LEU A 42 -2.51 8.10 -3.73
C LEU A 42 -3.58 7.00 -3.88
N ALA A 43 -4.55 6.92 -2.97
CA ALA A 43 -5.65 5.96 -3.08
C ALA A 43 -6.45 6.12 -4.38
N GLY A 44 -6.76 7.35 -4.79
CA GLY A 44 -7.42 7.62 -6.08
C GLY A 44 -6.57 7.19 -7.27
N SER A 45 -5.26 7.48 -7.26
CA SER A 45 -4.34 7.00 -8.31
C SER A 45 -4.22 5.48 -8.32
N VAL A 46 -4.30 4.80 -7.18
CA VAL A 46 -4.32 3.32 -7.13
C VAL A 46 -5.60 2.81 -7.76
N ALA A 47 -6.75 3.41 -7.44
CA ALA A 47 -8.03 3.01 -8.01
C ALA A 47 -8.02 3.08 -9.55
N GLU A 48 -7.53 4.18 -10.10
CA GLU A 48 -7.40 4.41 -11.54
C GLU A 48 -6.34 3.51 -12.19
N MET A 49 -5.10 3.52 -11.69
CA MET A 49 -3.97 2.91 -12.38
C MET A 49 -3.90 1.39 -12.27
N SER A 50 -4.64 0.80 -11.33
CA SER A 50 -4.57 -0.64 -11.03
C SER A 50 -5.90 -1.37 -11.17
N ALA A 51 -6.95 -0.71 -11.68
CA ALA A 51 -8.30 -1.26 -11.76
C ALA A 51 -8.78 -1.81 -10.41
N TYR A 52 -8.91 -0.94 -9.40
CA TYR A 52 -9.43 -1.34 -8.09
C TYR A 52 -10.92 -1.02 -7.99
N HIS A 53 -11.76 -2.05 -8.05
CA HIS A 53 -13.22 -1.92 -8.12
C HIS A 53 -13.92 -1.94 -6.74
N HIS A 54 -13.21 -1.55 -5.67
CA HIS A 54 -13.81 -1.42 -4.33
C HIS A 54 -13.60 -0.01 -3.78
N GLY A 55 -14.33 0.33 -2.71
CA GLY A 55 -14.32 1.68 -2.15
C GLY A 55 -12.93 2.18 -1.73
N GLU A 56 -12.60 3.42 -2.08
CA GLU A 56 -11.31 4.08 -1.79
C GLU A 56 -10.97 4.14 -0.30
N GLN A 57 -11.97 4.10 0.59
CA GLN A 57 -11.75 4.07 2.04
C GLN A 57 -10.94 2.83 2.46
N SER A 58 -11.19 1.69 1.80
CA SER A 58 -10.43 0.46 2.03
C SER A 58 -8.98 0.59 1.55
N LEU A 59 -8.74 1.28 0.43
CA LEU A 59 -7.38 1.58 -0.05
C LEU A 59 -6.65 2.55 0.87
N CYS A 60 -7.30 3.63 1.31
CA CYS A 60 -6.72 4.56 2.28
C CYS A 60 -6.24 3.81 3.54
N SER A 61 -7.09 2.92 4.07
CA SER A 61 -6.74 2.11 5.23
C SER A 61 -5.59 1.14 4.93
N THR A 62 -5.55 0.57 3.74
CA THR A 62 -4.46 -0.30 3.28
C THR A 62 -3.12 0.44 3.19
N ILE A 63 -3.12 1.65 2.64
CA ILE A 63 -1.94 2.52 2.55
C ILE A 63 -1.44 2.89 3.95
N VAL A 64 -2.34 3.28 4.86
CA VAL A 64 -1.98 3.58 6.25
C VAL A 64 -1.31 2.37 6.91
N ASN A 65 -1.90 1.18 6.78
CA ASN A 65 -1.36 -0.05 7.36
C ASN A 65 0.02 -0.43 6.79
N LEU A 66 0.26 -0.19 5.49
CA LEU A 66 1.58 -0.43 4.86
C LEU A 66 2.67 0.56 5.33
N ALA A 67 2.27 1.73 5.83
CA ALA A 67 3.19 2.78 6.27
C ALA A 67 3.48 2.76 7.78
N GLN A 68 2.58 2.20 8.60
CA GLN A 68 2.70 2.17 10.06
C GLN A 68 4.01 1.51 10.54
N ASN A 69 4.68 2.16 11.49
CA ASN A 69 6.00 1.77 12.00
C ASN A 69 6.10 1.73 13.54
N PHE A 70 4.97 1.67 14.25
CA PHE A 70 4.99 1.55 15.71
C PHE A 70 5.33 0.11 16.15
N VAL A 71 5.75 -0.07 17.40
CA VAL A 71 6.11 -1.40 17.94
C VAL A 71 4.92 -2.36 17.81
N GLY A 72 5.11 -3.45 17.06
CA GLY A 72 4.08 -4.45 16.77
C GLY A 72 3.32 -4.26 15.46
N SER A 73 3.65 -3.24 14.64
CA SER A 73 3.14 -3.12 13.26
C SER A 73 4.07 -3.82 12.25
N ASN A 74 4.77 -3.07 11.41
CA ASN A 74 5.65 -3.59 10.37
C ASN A 74 7.11 -3.51 10.85
N ASN A 75 7.84 -4.63 10.79
CA ASN A 75 9.28 -4.62 11.01
C ASN A 75 10.01 -3.76 9.97
N ILE A 76 9.51 -3.78 8.73
CA ILE A 76 9.96 -2.92 7.64
C ILE A 76 8.71 -2.38 6.94
N ASN A 77 8.42 -1.09 7.11
CA ASN A 77 7.32 -0.41 6.43
C ASN A 77 7.75 -0.05 4.99
N LEU A 78 6.95 -0.50 4.01
CA LEU A 78 7.22 -0.27 2.59
C LEU A 78 6.89 1.17 2.14
N LEU A 79 6.07 1.85 2.92
CA LEU A 79 5.68 3.24 2.72
C LEU A 79 6.11 4.09 3.91
N TYR A 80 6.51 5.34 3.64
CA TYR A 80 6.91 6.30 4.67
C TYR A 80 5.67 6.92 5.37
N PRO A 81 5.60 6.95 6.71
CA PRO A 81 4.47 7.55 7.44
C PRO A 81 4.68 9.07 7.66
N GLY A 82 4.39 9.88 6.64
CA GLY A 82 4.46 11.35 6.71
C GLY A 82 3.27 11.97 7.47
N GLY A 83 3.39 12.09 8.79
CA GLY A 83 2.34 12.64 9.67
C GLY A 83 1.87 11.62 10.70
N GLN A 84 0.62 11.76 11.19
CA GLN A 84 0.06 10.88 12.21
C GLN A 84 -0.57 9.62 11.60
N PHE A 85 0.21 8.54 11.44
CA PHE A 85 -0.25 7.25 10.91
C PHE A 85 -0.79 6.29 11.98
N GLY A 86 -0.94 6.80 13.21
CA GLY A 86 -1.38 6.04 14.37
C GLY A 86 -0.21 5.51 15.15
N THR A 87 -0.47 5.20 16.41
CA THR A 87 0.55 4.84 17.39
C THR A 87 0.21 3.55 18.09
N ARG A 88 1.18 3.02 18.84
CA ARG A 88 0.96 1.84 19.69
C ARG A 88 -0.12 2.04 20.76
N LEU A 89 -0.44 3.28 21.13
CA LEU A 89 -1.41 3.58 22.20
C LEU A 89 -2.81 3.06 21.84
N SER A 90 -3.18 3.17 20.57
CA SER A 90 -4.48 2.73 20.04
C SER A 90 -4.36 1.66 18.97
N GLY A 91 -3.19 1.02 18.85
CA GLY A 91 -2.90 0.02 17.82
C GLY A 91 -3.11 0.55 16.40
N GLY A 92 -2.74 1.82 16.15
CA GLY A 92 -2.88 2.47 14.86
C GLY A 92 -4.25 3.10 14.58
N LYS A 93 -5.27 2.87 15.42
CA LYS A 93 -6.63 3.42 15.23
C LYS A 93 -6.72 4.94 15.41
N ASP A 94 -5.69 5.54 16.01
CA ASP A 94 -5.49 6.97 16.19
C ASP A 94 -4.80 7.64 14.99
N SER A 95 -4.74 6.97 13.83
CA SER A 95 -4.29 7.58 12.58
C SER A 95 -5.18 8.76 12.19
N ALA A 96 -4.56 9.86 11.74
CA ALA A 96 -5.29 11.01 11.24
C ALA A 96 -5.98 10.71 9.88
N SER A 97 -6.93 11.56 9.51
CA SER A 97 -7.65 11.42 8.24
C SER A 97 -6.69 11.36 7.04
N PRO A 98 -6.92 10.46 6.06
CA PRO A 98 -6.10 10.33 4.84
C PRO A 98 -5.87 11.62 4.04
N ARG A 99 -6.69 12.65 4.27
CA ARG A 99 -6.58 13.98 3.65
C ARG A 99 -5.45 14.84 4.23
N TYR A 100 -4.98 14.52 5.43
CA TYR A 100 -4.00 15.31 6.19
C TYR A 100 -2.65 14.60 6.37
N ILE A 101 -2.56 13.33 5.97
CA ILE A 101 -1.33 12.54 6.05
C ILE A 101 -0.78 12.25 4.67
N PHE A 102 0.53 12.12 4.59
CA PHE A 102 1.29 11.98 3.37
C PHE A 102 2.14 10.73 3.40
N THR A 103 2.47 10.19 2.23
CA THR A 103 3.33 9.03 2.13
C THR A 103 4.13 9.07 0.84
N MET A 104 5.15 8.23 0.79
CA MET A 104 5.94 7.91 -0.39
C MET A 104 6.57 6.55 -0.18
N MET A 105 7.18 6.00 -1.21
CA MET A 105 7.91 4.75 -1.09
C MET A 105 9.10 4.90 -0.12
N SER A 106 9.23 3.98 0.83
CA SER A 106 10.41 3.93 1.70
C SER A 106 11.68 3.66 0.87
N ALA A 107 12.82 4.21 1.29
CA ALA A 107 14.08 4.03 0.60
C ALA A 107 14.49 2.54 0.47
N LEU A 108 14.08 1.72 1.43
CA LEU A 108 14.35 0.27 1.44
C LEU A 108 13.50 -0.51 0.43
N THR A 109 12.36 0.03 0.01
CA THR A 109 11.37 -0.74 -0.75
C THR A 109 11.91 -1.23 -2.09
N ARG A 110 12.65 -0.41 -2.85
CA ARG A 110 13.27 -0.85 -4.11
C ARG A 110 14.54 -1.68 -3.94
N LEU A 111 15.04 -1.81 -2.72
CA LEU A 111 16.08 -2.81 -2.41
C LEU A 111 15.46 -4.18 -2.16
N ILE A 112 14.23 -4.23 -1.64
CA ILE A 112 13.46 -5.47 -1.43
C ILE A 112 12.83 -5.93 -2.74
N PHE A 113 12.19 -5.02 -3.47
CA PHE A 113 11.56 -5.26 -4.77
C PHE A 113 12.41 -4.65 -5.87
N HIS A 114 13.45 -5.38 -6.28
CA HIS A 114 14.48 -4.88 -7.17
C HIS A 114 13.90 -4.54 -8.56
N PRO A 115 14.14 -3.34 -9.12
CA PRO A 115 13.54 -2.94 -10.40
C PRO A 115 13.90 -3.82 -11.60
N LEU A 116 15.02 -4.55 -11.54
CA LEU A 116 15.40 -5.48 -12.61
C LEU A 116 14.51 -6.73 -12.67
N ASP A 117 13.77 -7.03 -11.60
CA ASP A 117 12.83 -8.15 -11.58
C ASP A 117 11.46 -7.76 -12.13
N ASP A 118 11.14 -6.46 -12.20
CA ASP A 118 9.85 -5.95 -12.71
C ASP A 118 9.48 -6.57 -14.08
N PRO A 119 10.38 -6.66 -15.09
CA PRO A 119 10.06 -7.26 -16.40
C PRO A 119 9.87 -8.78 -16.39
N LEU A 120 10.27 -9.46 -15.31
CA LEU A 120 10.14 -10.91 -15.17
C LEU A 120 8.76 -11.32 -14.66
N LEU A 121 7.97 -10.36 -14.15
CA LEU A 121 6.67 -10.61 -13.54
C LEU A 121 5.57 -10.70 -14.60
N GLU A 122 4.60 -11.58 -14.36
CA GLU A 122 3.37 -11.65 -15.15
C GLU A 122 2.38 -10.58 -14.69
N TYR A 123 2.25 -9.51 -15.47
CA TYR A 123 1.27 -8.45 -15.20
C TYR A 123 -0.13 -8.88 -15.60
N GLN A 124 -1.08 -8.72 -14.68
CA GLN A 124 -2.48 -8.98 -14.93
C GLN A 124 -3.10 -7.80 -15.69
N TYR A 125 -3.98 -8.13 -16.64
CA TYR A 125 -4.82 -7.17 -17.36
C TYR A 125 -6.26 -7.31 -16.86
N ASP A 126 -6.84 -6.18 -16.51
CA ASP A 126 -8.20 -6.04 -15.98
C ASP A 126 -8.72 -4.71 -16.52
N ASP A 127 -9.78 -4.78 -17.33
CA ASP A 127 -10.30 -3.70 -18.20
C ASP A 127 -9.23 -2.98 -19.06
#